data_AF-A0A2T3NAN9-F1
#
_entry.id   AF-A0A2T3NAN9-F1
#
_cell.length_a   1.000
_cell.length_b   1.000
_cell.length_c   1.000
_cell.angle_alpha   90.00
_cell.angle_beta   90.00
_cell.angle_gamma   90.00
#
_symmetry.space_group_name_H-M   'P 1'
#
loop_
_entity.id
_entity.type
_entity.pdbx_description
1 polymer ?
#
loop_
_entity_poly.entity_id
_entity_poly.type
_entity_poly.pdbx_seq_one_letter_code
_entity_poly.pdbx_strand_id
1 'polypeptide(L)'
;MIMTIQTLVNTSSAAWEGWNNLGYEARTRILRHWTDQLAAECRAMVEFQCSHAEEHVAPTLLMPGPTGETNELYCAGRGSFIVTADTETPLVALVGQLTAALVTGNTVFVCLPANYPLKAKEIVAQLEKSGCAGGVITAIDNDQLADLVSHPAIAGVAYAGKLSTTQALARQLAARDGLLAQLISETDTDKLPVIGSPTYSLRFVTERTRTINITAVGGNATLLELGSGEEH
;
A
#
# COMPACT_ATOMS: atom_id res chain seq x y z
N MET A 1 -12.50 -23.93 8.04
CA MET A 1 -12.05 -23.41 9.36
C MET A 1 -11.90 -21.91 9.17
N ILE A 2 -12.65 -21.08 9.91
CA ILE A 2 -12.56 -19.62 9.79
C ILE A 2 -11.17 -19.21 10.33
N MET A 3 -10.39 -18.47 9.55
CA MET A 3 -9.08 -18.00 9.98
C MET A 3 -9.26 -16.97 11.10
N THR A 4 -8.45 -17.08 12.17
CA THR A 4 -8.46 -16.07 13.23
C THR A 4 -7.91 -14.74 12.72
N ILE A 5 -8.30 -13.62 13.35
CA ILE A 5 -7.77 -12.29 13.01
C ILE A 5 -6.24 -12.26 13.04
N GLN A 6 -5.63 -12.89 14.06
CA GLN A 6 -4.18 -12.96 14.17
C GLN A 6 -3.55 -13.73 13.00
N THR A 7 -4.16 -14.83 12.56
CA THR A 7 -3.68 -15.59 11.40
C THR A 7 -3.76 -14.75 10.13
N LEU A 8 -4.85 -14.02 9.91
CA LEU A 8 -5.01 -13.12 8.75
C LEU A 8 -3.92 -12.06 8.72
N VAL A 9 -3.69 -11.38 9.85
CA VAL A 9 -2.66 -10.36 9.98
C VAL A 9 -1.26 -10.94 9.76
N ASN A 10 -0.95 -12.10 10.33
CA ASN A 10 0.36 -12.74 10.16
C ASN A 10 0.64 -13.10 8.69
N THR A 11 -0.35 -13.67 8.00
CA THR A 11 -0.24 -14.00 6.57
C THR A 11 -0.03 -12.74 5.73
N SER A 12 -0.82 -11.70 5.97
CA SER A 12 -0.68 -10.41 5.27
C SER A 12 0.68 -9.76 5.53
N SER A 13 1.16 -9.81 6.78
CA SER A 13 2.47 -9.27 7.17
C SER A 13 3.61 -10.02 6.49
N ALA A 14 3.53 -11.36 6.41
CA ALA A 14 4.52 -12.18 5.74
C ALA A 14 4.59 -11.93 4.23
N ALA A 15 3.44 -11.65 3.60
CA ALA A 15 3.37 -11.31 2.17
C ALA A 15 3.85 -9.87 1.87
N TRP A 16 3.74 -8.96 2.84
CA TRP A 16 3.99 -7.54 2.63
C TRP A 16 5.43 -7.23 2.25
N GLU A 17 6.42 -7.84 2.90
CA GLU A 17 7.83 -7.57 2.58
C GLU A 17 8.17 -7.94 1.13
N GLY A 18 7.73 -9.12 0.67
CA GLY A 18 7.92 -9.55 -0.72
C GLY A 18 7.21 -8.64 -1.71
N TRP A 19 5.97 -8.25 -1.42
CA TRP A 19 5.19 -7.37 -2.30
C TRP A 19 5.75 -5.95 -2.38
N ASN A 20 6.12 -5.37 -1.24
CA ASN A 20 6.67 -4.03 -1.16
C ASN A 20 8.04 -3.95 -1.86
N ASN A 21 8.87 -4.98 -1.75
CA ASN A 21 10.19 -5.06 -2.39
C ASN A 21 10.16 -5.48 -3.86
N LEU A 22 9.00 -5.91 -4.40
CA LEU A 22 8.87 -6.34 -5.80
C LEU A 22 9.22 -5.22 -6.81
N GLY A 23 9.17 -3.96 -6.38
CA GLY A 23 9.40 -2.79 -7.21
C GLY A 23 8.14 -2.33 -7.94
N TYR A 24 8.11 -1.03 -8.25
CA TYR A 24 6.94 -0.36 -8.81
C TYR A 24 6.49 -0.98 -10.15
N GLU A 25 7.43 -1.13 -11.09
CA GLU A 25 7.16 -1.63 -12.44
C GLU A 25 6.50 -3.02 -12.44
N ALA A 26 6.97 -3.90 -11.57
CA ALA A 26 6.44 -5.26 -11.50
C ALA A 26 5.04 -5.32 -10.88
N ARG A 27 4.75 -4.51 -9.85
CA ARG A 27 3.39 -4.38 -9.31
C ARG A 27 2.44 -3.80 -10.36
N THR A 28 2.85 -2.75 -11.07
CA THR A 28 2.07 -2.14 -12.15
C THR A 28 1.76 -3.13 -13.27
N ARG A 29 2.72 -4.00 -13.64
CA ARG A 29 2.52 -5.04 -14.65
C ARG A 29 1.43 -6.05 -14.23
N ILE A 30 1.46 -6.49 -12.98
CA ILE A 30 0.44 -7.39 -12.41
C ILE A 30 -0.94 -6.73 -12.44
N LEU A 31 -1.04 -5.47 -12.01
CA LEU A 31 -2.30 -4.73 -11.99
C LEU A 31 -2.82 -4.43 -13.40
N ARG A 32 -1.95 -4.12 -14.35
CA ARG A 32 -2.33 -3.99 -15.76
C ARG A 32 -2.83 -5.32 -16.34
N HIS A 33 -2.28 -6.46 -15.95
CA HIS A 33 -2.83 -7.76 -16.37
C HIS A 33 -4.20 -8.06 -15.75
N TRP A 34 -4.48 -7.57 -14.54
CA TRP A 34 -5.82 -7.67 -13.94
C TRP A 34 -6.90 -6.97 -14.76
N THR A 35 -6.55 -5.93 -15.53
CA THR A 35 -7.50 -5.19 -16.37
C THR A 35 -8.21 -6.06 -17.42
N ASP A 36 -7.63 -7.20 -17.81
CA ASP A 36 -8.25 -8.15 -18.75
C ASP A 36 -9.60 -8.70 -18.24
N GLN A 37 -9.80 -8.70 -16.92
CA GLN A 37 -11.03 -9.18 -16.26
C GLN A 37 -12.04 -8.06 -15.98
N LEU A 38 -11.73 -6.80 -16.32
CA LEU A 38 -12.48 -5.62 -15.90
C LEU A 38 -13.21 -4.93 -17.05
N ALA A 39 -14.32 -4.25 -16.72
CA ALA A 39 -15.02 -3.35 -17.64
C ALA A 39 -14.17 -2.12 -18.00
N ALA A 40 -14.48 -1.46 -19.12
CA ALA A 40 -13.66 -0.38 -19.68
C ALA A 40 -13.37 0.77 -18.68
N GLU A 41 -14.37 1.23 -17.93
CA GLU A 41 -14.21 2.27 -16.91
C GLU A 41 -13.25 1.86 -15.78
N CYS A 42 -13.32 0.60 -15.35
CA CYS A 42 -12.44 0.05 -14.32
C CYS A 42 -11.02 -0.10 -14.86
N ARG A 43 -10.85 -0.51 -16.12
CA ARG A 43 -9.52 -0.53 -16.76
C ARG A 43 -8.88 0.85 -16.81
N ALA A 44 -9.65 1.86 -17.21
CA ALA A 44 -9.19 3.24 -17.24
C ALA A 44 -8.79 3.73 -15.84
N MET A 45 -9.53 3.36 -14.80
CA MET A 45 -9.18 3.67 -13.42
C MET A 45 -7.90 2.97 -12.95
N VAL A 46 -7.69 1.70 -13.30
CA VAL A 46 -6.42 0.99 -13.00
C VAL A 46 -5.25 1.73 -13.64
N GLU A 47 -5.37 2.05 -14.94
CA GLU A 47 -4.32 2.76 -15.66
C GLU A 47 -4.07 4.14 -15.04
N PHE A 48 -5.12 4.89 -14.73
CA PHE A 48 -5.02 6.19 -14.07
C PHE A 48 -4.22 6.12 -12.77
N GLN A 49 -4.56 5.18 -11.87
CA GLN A 49 -3.84 5.05 -10.59
C GLN A 49 -2.39 4.61 -10.79
N CYS A 50 -2.14 3.69 -11.72
CA CYS A 50 -0.80 3.22 -12.04
C CYS A 50 0.06 4.29 -12.73
N SER A 51 -0.47 5.15 -13.60
CA SER A 51 0.34 6.22 -14.20
C SER A 51 0.72 7.27 -13.15
N HIS A 52 -0.23 7.67 -12.28
CA HIS A 52 0.05 8.73 -11.31
C HIS A 52 0.90 8.27 -10.14
N ALA A 53 0.81 7.00 -9.72
CA ALA A 53 1.77 6.47 -8.75
C ALA A 53 3.18 6.30 -9.37
N GLU A 54 3.30 6.14 -10.70
CA GLU A 54 4.61 6.14 -11.37
C GLU A 54 5.24 7.53 -11.33
N GLU A 55 4.43 8.56 -11.51
CA GLU A 55 4.88 9.95 -11.48
C GLU A 55 5.20 10.44 -10.05
N HIS A 56 4.35 10.11 -9.07
CA HIS A 56 4.40 10.74 -7.75
C HIS A 56 4.98 9.87 -6.63
N VAL A 57 5.02 8.54 -6.79
CA VAL A 57 5.44 7.60 -5.73
C VAL A 57 6.71 6.84 -6.10
N ALA A 58 6.84 6.40 -7.35
CA ALA A 58 7.95 5.57 -7.81
C ALA A 58 9.34 6.24 -7.77
N PRO A 59 9.49 7.57 -8.01
CA PRO A 59 10.81 8.18 -8.04
C PRO A 59 11.54 8.09 -6.70
N THR A 60 12.82 7.73 -6.76
CA THR A 60 13.75 7.86 -5.63
C THR A 60 14.55 9.14 -5.81
N LEU A 61 14.50 10.02 -4.81
CA LEU A 61 15.18 11.30 -4.81
C LEU A 61 16.55 11.17 -4.14
N LEU A 62 17.62 11.49 -4.89
CA LEU A 62 18.95 11.63 -4.32
C LEU A 62 19.00 12.92 -3.47
N MET A 63 19.30 12.75 -2.19
CA MET A 63 19.37 13.82 -1.21
C MET A 63 20.83 14.32 -1.07
N PRO A 64 21.05 15.60 -0.73
CA PRO A 64 22.38 16.11 -0.45
C PRO A 64 23.04 15.36 0.72
N GLY A 65 24.37 15.20 0.66
CA GLY A 65 25.15 14.50 1.67
C GLY A 65 26.66 14.79 1.54
N PRO A 66 27.46 14.44 2.57
CA PRO A 66 28.91 14.54 2.52
C PRO A 66 29.53 13.54 1.53
N THR A 67 30.79 13.78 1.16
CA THR A 67 31.56 12.82 0.36
C THR A 67 31.67 11.47 1.07
N GLY A 68 31.51 10.37 0.33
CA GLY A 68 31.49 9.02 0.90
C GLY A 68 30.14 8.60 1.48
N GLU A 69 29.10 9.40 1.30
CA GLU A 69 27.73 9.07 1.73
C GLU A 69 26.77 9.17 0.53
N THR A 70 25.86 8.20 0.42
CA THR A 70 24.71 8.27 -0.50
C THR A 70 23.44 8.31 0.32
N ASN A 71 22.60 9.33 0.09
CA ASN A 71 21.32 9.52 0.76
C ASN A 71 20.19 9.47 -0.26
N GLU A 72 19.25 8.55 -0.08
CA GLU A 72 18.10 8.38 -0.97
C GLU A 72 16.80 8.55 -0.17
N LEU A 73 15.90 9.41 -0.64
CA LEU A 73 14.52 9.53 -0.16
C LEU A 73 13.60 8.79 -1.14
N TYR A 74 12.80 7.86 -0.64
CA TYR A 74 11.87 7.07 -1.44
C TYR A 74 10.59 6.77 -0.68
N CYS A 75 9.53 6.44 -1.41
CA CYS A 75 8.27 5.99 -0.81
C CYS A 75 8.23 4.47 -0.67
N ALA A 76 7.61 4.00 0.41
CA ALA A 76 7.28 2.59 0.63
C ALA A 76 5.82 2.46 1.05
N GLY A 77 5.20 1.29 0.81
CA GLY A 77 3.88 0.99 1.35
C GLY A 77 3.88 1.15 2.87
N ARG A 78 2.71 1.44 3.47
CA ARG A 78 2.56 1.57 4.92
C ARG A 78 2.35 0.23 5.62
N GLY A 79 1.79 -0.77 4.92
CA GLY A 79 1.48 -2.09 5.48
C GLY A 79 0.16 -2.64 4.98
N SER A 80 -0.61 -3.28 5.86
CA SER A 80 -1.92 -3.84 5.54
C SER A 80 -3.01 -2.78 5.58
N PHE A 81 -3.73 -2.60 4.47
CA PHE A 81 -4.94 -1.78 4.39
C PHE A 81 -6.20 -2.64 4.35
N ILE A 82 -7.29 -2.10 4.88
CA ILE A 82 -8.64 -2.63 4.61
C ILE A 82 -9.25 -1.78 3.50
N VAL A 83 -9.82 -2.42 2.48
CA VAL A 83 -10.60 -1.76 1.43
C VAL A 83 -12.05 -2.25 1.49
N THR A 84 -12.98 -1.32 1.66
CA THR A 84 -14.42 -1.62 1.75
C THR A 84 -15.26 -0.50 1.14
N ALA A 85 -16.55 -0.78 0.90
CA ALA A 85 -17.46 0.17 0.29
C ALA A 85 -18.92 -0.10 0.66
N ASP A 86 -19.79 0.90 0.54
CA ASP A 86 -21.24 0.70 0.62
C ASP A 86 -21.75 -0.07 -0.60
N THR A 87 -22.93 -0.72 -0.46
CA THR A 87 -23.52 -1.59 -1.48
C THR A 87 -23.75 -0.85 -2.81
N GLU A 88 -24.13 0.42 -2.74
CA GLU A 88 -24.48 1.28 -3.86
C GLU A 88 -23.25 1.92 -4.52
N THR A 89 -22.06 1.74 -3.95
CA THR A 89 -20.83 2.34 -4.45
C THR A 89 -20.41 1.71 -5.78
N PRO A 90 -20.14 2.49 -6.84
CA PRO A 90 -19.70 1.95 -8.12
C PRO A 90 -18.42 1.12 -8.01
N LEU A 91 -18.33 0.04 -8.81
CA LEU A 91 -17.16 -0.85 -8.84
C LEU A 91 -15.86 -0.10 -9.15
N VAL A 92 -15.93 0.94 -10.00
CA VAL A 92 -14.76 1.76 -10.35
C VAL A 92 -14.12 2.43 -9.13
N ALA A 93 -14.91 2.81 -8.12
CA ALA A 93 -14.37 3.37 -6.87
C ALA A 93 -13.61 2.32 -6.06
N LEU A 94 -14.17 1.10 -5.96
CA LEU A 94 -13.49 -0.03 -5.30
C LEU A 94 -12.18 -0.37 -6.02
N VAL A 95 -12.19 -0.44 -7.36
CA VAL A 95 -11.01 -0.71 -8.19
C VAL A 95 -9.94 0.36 -8.03
N GLY A 96 -10.33 1.64 -7.95
CA GLY A 96 -9.39 2.74 -7.70
C GLY A 96 -8.67 2.60 -6.35
N GLN A 97 -9.42 2.29 -5.28
CA GLN A 97 -8.86 2.05 -3.94
C GLN A 97 -7.91 0.85 -3.91
N LEU A 98 -8.33 -0.28 -4.50
CA LEU A 98 -7.52 -1.50 -4.58
C LEU A 98 -6.22 -1.24 -5.35
N THR A 99 -6.31 -0.63 -6.53
CA THR A 99 -5.14 -0.32 -7.37
C THR A 99 -4.17 0.59 -6.65
N ALA A 100 -4.66 1.69 -6.05
CA ALA A 100 -3.81 2.65 -5.36
C ALA A 100 -3.08 2.02 -4.16
N ALA A 101 -3.75 1.19 -3.36
CA ALA A 101 -3.12 0.48 -2.25
C ALA A 101 -2.08 -0.54 -2.74
N LEU A 102 -2.44 -1.36 -3.72
CA LEU A 102 -1.58 -2.44 -4.21
C LEU A 102 -0.36 -1.91 -4.95
N VAL A 103 -0.51 -0.93 -5.85
CA VAL A 103 0.59 -0.38 -6.67
C VAL A 103 1.65 0.30 -5.80
N THR A 104 1.24 0.88 -4.67
CA THR A 104 2.12 1.54 -3.69
C THR A 104 2.80 0.56 -2.72
N GLY A 105 2.58 -0.75 -2.87
CA GLY A 105 3.28 -1.78 -2.10
C GLY A 105 2.58 -2.18 -0.80
N ASN A 106 1.29 -1.89 -0.65
CA ASN A 106 0.50 -2.34 0.49
C ASN A 106 -0.13 -3.71 0.22
N THR A 107 -0.39 -4.46 1.28
CA THR A 107 -1.29 -5.62 1.25
C THR A 107 -2.70 -5.18 1.60
N VAL A 108 -3.70 -5.94 1.16
CA VAL A 108 -5.11 -5.52 1.24
C VAL A 108 -6.00 -6.63 1.79
N PHE A 109 -6.77 -6.30 2.81
CA PHE A 109 -7.98 -7.03 3.17
C PHE A 109 -9.17 -6.39 2.44
N VAL A 110 -9.89 -7.17 1.63
CA VAL A 110 -11.10 -6.69 0.94
C VAL A 110 -12.34 -7.24 1.63
N CYS A 111 -13.22 -6.34 2.06
CA CYS A 111 -14.50 -6.67 2.70
C CYS A 111 -15.61 -5.93 1.97
N LEU A 112 -16.60 -6.66 1.48
CA LEU A 112 -17.73 -6.08 0.74
C LEU A 112 -19.06 -6.51 1.36
N PRO A 113 -20.09 -5.64 1.31
CA PRO A 113 -21.44 -6.01 1.71
C PRO A 113 -21.92 -7.27 0.97
N ALA A 114 -22.75 -8.08 1.64
CA ALA A 114 -23.25 -9.34 1.07
C ALA A 114 -23.97 -9.14 -0.28
N ASN A 115 -24.64 -8.00 -0.46
CA ASN A 115 -25.39 -7.66 -1.66
C ASN A 115 -24.56 -6.87 -2.70
N TYR A 116 -23.26 -6.67 -2.47
CA TYR A 116 -22.41 -6.04 -3.47
C TYR A 116 -22.37 -6.90 -4.74
N PRO A 117 -22.40 -6.29 -5.95
CA PRO A 117 -22.50 -7.03 -7.22
C PRO A 117 -21.36 -8.02 -7.46
N LEU A 118 -20.15 -7.68 -7.03
CA LEU A 118 -18.94 -8.51 -7.16
C LEU A 118 -18.52 -9.05 -5.80
N LYS A 119 -18.15 -10.33 -5.69
CA LYS A 119 -17.72 -10.88 -4.39
C LYS A 119 -16.24 -10.59 -4.14
N ALA A 120 -15.90 -10.31 -2.89
CA ALA A 120 -14.51 -10.08 -2.45
C ALA A 120 -13.57 -11.24 -2.85
N LYS A 121 -14.04 -12.49 -2.73
CA LYS A 121 -13.30 -13.69 -3.14
C LYS A 121 -13.05 -13.78 -4.65
N GLU A 122 -13.95 -13.24 -5.47
CA GLU A 122 -13.76 -13.20 -6.93
C GLU A 122 -12.67 -12.19 -7.31
N ILE A 123 -12.62 -11.04 -6.64
CA ILE A 123 -11.54 -10.04 -6.82
C ILE A 123 -10.18 -10.65 -6.48
N VAL A 124 -10.09 -11.35 -5.34
CA VAL A 124 -8.87 -12.06 -4.92
C VAL A 124 -8.44 -13.06 -6.00
N ALA A 125 -9.35 -13.92 -6.45
CA ALA A 125 -9.04 -14.92 -7.46
C ALA A 125 -8.59 -14.31 -8.80
N GLN A 126 -9.17 -13.17 -9.19
CA GLN A 126 -8.74 -12.44 -10.39
C GLN A 126 -7.31 -11.91 -10.25
N LEU A 127 -6.98 -11.26 -9.12
CA LEU A 127 -5.65 -10.71 -8.88
C LEU A 127 -4.58 -11.79 -8.72
N GLU A 128 -4.88 -12.89 -8.05
CA GLU A 128 -3.99 -14.05 -7.95
C GLU A 128 -3.71 -14.64 -9.34
N LYS A 129 -4.74 -14.79 -10.19
CA LYS A 129 -4.59 -15.23 -11.58
C LYS A 129 -3.71 -14.26 -12.39
N SER A 130 -3.73 -12.96 -12.07
CA SER A 130 -2.90 -11.95 -12.70
C SER A 130 -1.45 -11.91 -12.20
N GLY A 131 -1.08 -12.77 -11.24
CA GLY A 131 0.28 -12.90 -10.73
C GLY A 131 0.50 -12.28 -9.35
N CYS A 132 -0.56 -11.83 -8.67
CA CYS A 132 -0.46 -11.37 -7.29
C CYS A 132 -0.17 -12.56 -6.35
N ALA A 133 0.86 -12.46 -5.51
CA ALA A 133 1.22 -13.54 -4.59
C ALA A 133 0.14 -13.73 -3.50
N GLY A 134 -0.03 -14.98 -3.05
CA GLY A 134 -0.97 -15.29 -1.98
C GLY A 134 -0.68 -14.49 -0.70
N GLY A 135 -1.74 -14.00 -0.05
CA GLY A 135 -1.64 -13.16 1.15
C GLY A 135 -1.44 -11.66 0.87
N VAL A 136 -1.13 -11.26 -0.38
CA VAL A 136 -1.09 -9.83 -0.75
C VAL A 136 -2.47 -9.22 -0.75
N ILE A 137 -3.46 -9.93 -1.30
CA ILE A 137 -4.87 -9.59 -1.17
C ILE A 137 -5.60 -10.75 -0.49
N THR A 138 -6.51 -10.45 0.44
CA THR A 138 -7.28 -11.46 1.16
C THR A 138 -8.71 -10.99 1.35
N ALA A 139 -9.68 -11.84 0.99
CA ALA A 139 -11.09 -11.57 1.25
C ALA A 139 -11.42 -11.94 2.69
N ILE A 140 -12.07 -11.03 3.39
CA ILE A 140 -12.54 -11.24 4.77
C ILE A 140 -14.06 -11.19 4.82
N ASP A 141 -14.63 -11.84 5.83
CA ASP A 141 -16.07 -11.81 6.09
C ASP A 141 -16.44 -10.53 6.88
N ASN A 142 -17.70 -10.07 6.76
CA ASN A 142 -18.14 -8.80 7.36
C ASN A 142 -18.10 -8.80 8.90
N ASP A 143 -18.18 -9.97 9.53
CA ASP A 143 -18.04 -10.15 10.98
C ASP A 143 -16.59 -9.93 11.47
N GLN A 144 -15.60 -10.12 10.60
CA GLN A 144 -14.18 -9.89 10.91
C GLN A 144 -13.76 -8.41 10.74
N LEU A 145 -14.59 -7.60 10.07
CA LEU A 145 -14.23 -6.23 9.70
C LEU A 145 -13.97 -5.36 10.93
N ALA A 146 -14.88 -5.39 11.92
CA ALA A 146 -14.74 -4.56 13.11
C ALA A 146 -13.45 -4.91 13.89
N ASP A 147 -13.17 -6.20 14.08
CA ASP A 147 -11.98 -6.64 14.79
C ASP A 147 -10.68 -6.26 14.04
N LEU A 148 -10.67 -6.37 12.71
CA LEU A 148 -9.53 -5.95 11.90
C LEU A 148 -9.33 -4.43 11.94
N VAL A 149 -10.39 -3.62 11.81
CA VAL A 149 -10.29 -2.16 11.90
C VAL A 149 -9.64 -1.75 13.23
N SER A 150 -9.97 -2.43 14.33
CA SER A 150 -9.40 -2.20 15.66
C SER A 150 -8.01 -2.82 15.88
N HIS A 151 -7.52 -3.67 14.97
CA HIS A 151 -6.25 -4.36 15.15
C HIS A 151 -5.04 -3.44 14.91
N PRO A 152 -4.04 -3.39 15.82
CA PRO A 152 -2.94 -2.41 15.76
C PRO A 152 -2.04 -2.55 14.51
N ALA A 153 -1.98 -3.74 13.90
CA ALA A 153 -1.20 -3.98 12.69
C ALA A 153 -1.82 -3.41 11.40
N ILE A 154 -3.08 -2.96 11.41
CA ILE A 154 -3.71 -2.36 10.23
C ILE A 154 -3.21 -0.93 10.06
N ALA A 155 -2.57 -0.66 8.92
CA ALA A 155 -2.01 0.64 8.56
C ALA A 155 -3.08 1.67 8.18
N GLY A 156 -4.25 1.21 7.70
CA GLY A 156 -5.36 2.09 7.39
C GLY A 156 -6.58 1.40 6.79
N VAL A 157 -7.63 2.19 6.58
CA VAL A 157 -8.87 1.81 5.93
C VAL A 157 -9.14 2.76 4.78
N ALA A 158 -9.31 2.22 3.58
CA ALA A 158 -9.88 2.93 2.44
C ALA A 158 -11.36 2.54 2.31
N TYR A 159 -12.23 3.54 2.38
CA TYR A 159 -13.68 3.35 2.35
C TYR A 159 -14.34 4.28 1.34
N ALA A 160 -15.30 3.78 0.59
CA ALA A 160 -16.15 4.59 -0.27
C ALA A 160 -17.63 4.39 0.07
N GLY A 161 -18.36 5.47 0.32
CA GLY A 161 -19.78 5.40 0.70
C GLY A 161 -20.22 6.56 1.59
N LYS A 162 -21.15 6.31 2.50
CA LYS A 162 -21.81 7.35 3.30
C LYS A 162 -20.89 8.01 4.32
N LEU A 163 -21.11 9.31 4.54
CA LEU A 163 -20.42 10.08 5.58
C LEU A 163 -20.61 9.49 6.99
N SER A 164 -21.79 8.94 7.30
CA SER A 164 -22.08 8.33 8.61
C SER A 164 -21.15 7.16 8.92
N THR A 165 -20.88 6.31 7.93
CA THR A 165 -19.97 5.16 8.09
C THR A 165 -18.53 5.62 8.17
N THR A 166 -18.13 6.63 7.37
CA THR A 166 -16.82 7.29 7.47
C THR A 166 -16.56 7.79 8.90
N GLN A 167 -17.53 8.46 9.51
CA GLN A 167 -17.41 8.95 10.88
C GLN A 167 -17.34 7.81 11.91
N ALA A 168 -18.06 6.71 11.70
CA ALA A 168 -17.98 5.53 12.56
C ALA A 168 -16.59 4.89 12.51
N LEU A 169 -16.06 4.67 11.29
CA LEU A 169 -14.70 4.16 11.08
C LEU A 169 -13.65 5.09 11.70
N ALA A 170 -13.80 6.41 11.54
CA ALA A 170 -12.89 7.39 12.13
C ALA A 170 -12.83 7.28 13.66
N ARG A 171 -13.99 7.17 14.32
CA ARG A 171 -14.06 6.99 15.78
C ARG A 171 -13.43 5.67 16.22
N GLN A 172 -13.67 4.59 15.48
CA GLN A 172 -13.11 3.28 15.80
C GLN A 172 -11.59 3.26 15.65
N LEU A 173 -11.06 3.83 14.57
CA LEU A 173 -9.61 3.95 14.35
C LEU A 173 -8.96 4.85 15.39
N ALA A 174 -9.60 5.97 15.77
CA ALA A 174 -9.10 6.89 16.78
C ALA A 174 -9.10 6.32 18.21
N ALA A 175 -9.90 5.28 18.47
CA ALA A 175 -9.94 4.59 19.76
C ALA A 175 -8.81 3.57 19.94
N ARG A 176 -7.96 3.36 18.93
CA ARG A 176 -6.84 2.41 18.98
C ARG A 176 -5.66 2.99 19.73
N ASP A 177 -4.97 2.12 20.46
CA ASP A 177 -3.63 2.39 20.95
C ASP A 177 -2.58 2.09 19.86
N GLY A 178 -1.48 2.85 19.86
CA GLY A 178 -0.34 2.64 18.97
C GLY A 178 -0.31 3.58 17.77
N LEU A 179 0.18 3.08 16.63
CA LEU A 179 0.34 3.88 15.41
C LEU A 179 -1.02 4.36 14.88
N LEU A 180 -1.08 5.64 14.52
CA LEU A 180 -2.25 6.24 13.92
C LEU A 180 -2.51 5.62 12.53
N ALA A 181 -3.57 4.82 12.45
CA ALA A 181 -4.03 4.25 11.19
C ALA A 181 -4.70 5.32 10.32
N GLN A 182 -4.43 5.26 9.02
CA GLN A 182 -4.99 6.21 8.06
C GLN A 182 -6.44 5.85 7.73
N LEU A 183 -7.36 6.81 7.81
CA LEU A 183 -8.66 6.70 7.14
C LEU A 183 -8.61 7.47 5.82
N ILE A 184 -8.99 6.81 4.72
CA ILE A 184 -9.10 7.39 3.39
C ILE A 184 -10.54 7.18 2.94
N SER A 185 -11.34 8.24 2.91
CA SER A 185 -12.77 8.14 2.58
C SER A 185 -13.11 8.85 1.28
N GLU A 186 -13.89 8.20 0.43
CA GLU A 186 -14.62 8.82 -0.68
C GLU A 186 -16.10 8.87 -0.34
N THR A 187 -16.67 10.08 -0.26
CA THR A 187 -18.08 10.28 0.08
C THR A 187 -18.92 10.78 -1.10
N ASP A 188 -18.28 11.27 -2.16
CA ASP A 188 -18.94 11.56 -3.44
C ASP A 188 -18.65 10.39 -4.39
N THR A 189 -19.49 9.36 -4.30
CA THR A 189 -19.33 8.11 -5.07
C THR A 189 -19.69 8.25 -6.56
N ASP A 190 -20.23 9.40 -6.96
CA ASP A 190 -20.58 9.68 -8.36
C ASP A 190 -19.41 10.34 -9.10
N LYS A 191 -18.73 11.30 -8.47
CA LYS A 191 -17.64 12.07 -9.08
C LYS A 191 -16.25 11.60 -8.70
N LEU A 192 -16.12 10.91 -7.56
CA LEU A 192 -14.87 10.36 -7.05
C LEU A 192 -13.72 11.40 -6.94
N PRO A 193 -13.93 12.59 -6.37
CA PRO A 193 -12.92 13.65 -6.33
C PRO A 193 -11.67 13.28 -5.52
N VAL A 194 -11.79 12.37 -4.54
CA VAL A 194 -10.66 11.90 -3.73
C VAL A 194 -9.91 10.80 -4.47
N ILE A 195 -10.63 9.75 -4.91
CA ILE A 195 -10.01 8.61 -5.61
C ILE A 195 -9.44 9.05 -6.97
N GLY A 196 -10.16 9.89 -7.71
CA GLY A 196 -9.74 10.44 -9.00
C GLY A 196 -8.70 11.55 -8.91
N SER A 197 -8.15 11.83 -7.72
CA SER A 197 -7.05 12.78 -7.57
C SER A 197 -5.73 12.15 -8.06
N PRO A 198 -4.92 12.86 -8.86
CA PRO A 198 -3.55 12.43 -9.23
C PRO A 198 -2.69 12.00 -8.04
N THR A 199 -2.88 12.62 -6.87
CA THR A 199 -2.07 12.36 -5.68
C THR A 199 -2.71 11.36 -4.71
N TYR A 200 -3.77 10.66 -5.11
CA TYR A 200 -4.48 9.74 -4.24
C TYR A 200 -3.58 8.65 -3.64
N SER A 201 -2.64 8.14 -4.45
CA SER A 201 -1.64 7.13 -4.07
C SER A 201 -0.72 7.56 -2.91
N LEU A 202 -0.47 8.86 -2.73
CA LEU A 202 0.35 9.38 -1.62
C LEU A 202 -0.26 9.06 -0.24
N ARG A 203 -1.57 8.82 -0.18
CA ARG A 203 -2.26 8.45 1.07
C ARG A 203 -1.93 7.04 1.55
N PHE A 204 -1.30 6.22 0.71
CA PHE A 204 -0.98 4.82 0.97
C PHE A 204 0.51 4.56 1.24
N VAL A 205 1.34 5.60 1.26
CA VAL A 205 2.80 5.48 1.42
C VAL A 205 3.32 6.17 2.66
N THR A 206 4.51 5.75 3.08
CA THR A 206 5.39 6.49 3.98
C THR A 206 6.68 6.82 3.24
N GLU A 207 7.22 8.00 3.51
CA GLU A 207 8.57 8.36 3.08
C GLU A 207 9.59 7.58 3.92
N ARG A 208 10.69 7.19 3.30
CA ARG A 208 11.83 6.53 3.93
C ARG A 208 13.12 7.11 3.38
N THR A 209 14.12 7.22 4.24
CA THR A 209 15.47 7.58 3.85
C THR A 209 16.38 6.37 3.98
N ARG A 210 17.24 6.15 2.99
CA ARG A 210 18.35 5.19 3.04
C ARG A 210 19.66 5.96 2.93
N THR A 211 20.51 5.80 3.94
CA THR A 211 21.85 6.38 3.99
C THR A 211 22.88 5.27 3.95
N ILE A 212 23.79 5.29 2.97
CA ILE A 212 24.87 4.32 2.82
C ILE A 212 26.19 5.07 2.94
N ASN A 213 26.95 4.75 4.00
CA ASN A 213 28.35 5.15 4.11
C ASN A 213 29.18 4.25 3.20
N ILE A 214 29.58 4.80 2.05
CA ILE A 214 30.58 4.20 1.19
C ILE A 214 31.91 4.63 1.81
N THR A 215 32.51 3.76 2.65
CA THR A 215 33.85 4.00 3.20
C THR A 215 34.71 4.62 2.13
N ALA A 216 35.28 5.80 2.41
CA ALA A 216 36.13 6.48 1.46
C ALA A 216 37.24 5.50 1.06
N VAL A 217 37.18 4.99 -0.18
CA VAL A 217 38.31 4.31 -0.82
C VAL A 217 39.52 5.27 -0.89
N GLY A 218 39.32 6.56 -0.59
CA GLY A 218 40.33 7.60 -0.45
C GLY A 218 40.55 8.11 0.97
N GLY A 219 40.55 7.24 2.00
CA GLY A 219 41.46 7.52 3.12
C GLY A 219 42.85 7.64 2.51
N ASN A 220 43.45 8.83 2.54
CA ASN A 220 44.79 9.06 2.01
C ASN A 220 45.70 7.96 2.62
N ALA A 221 46.10 6.95 1.83
CA ALA A 221 46.78 5.78 2.37
C ALA A 221 48.03 6.18 3.18
N THR A 222 48.63 7.32 2.81
CA THR A 222 49.74 7.99 3.50
C THR A 222 49.41 8.40 4.96
N LEU A 223 48.17 8.73 5.29
CA LEU A 223 47.72 9.05 6.66
C LEU A 223 47.52 7.80 7.52
N LEU A 224 47.24 6.64 6.91
CA LEU A 224 47.19 5.35 7.60
C LEU A 224 48.60 4.79 7.87
N GLU A 225 49.56 5.04 6.97
CA GLU A 225 50.97 4.65 7.13
C GLU A 225 51.72 5.47 8.19
N LEU A 226 51.33 6.74 8.42
CA LEU A 226 51.93 7.59 9.47
C LEU A 226 51.61 7.13 10.91
N GLY A 227 50.67 6.20 11.09
CA GLY A 227 50.33 5.59 12.39
C GLY A 227 51.11 4.32 12.72
N SER A 228 51.85 3.74 11.77
CA SER A 228 52.66 2.53 11.95
C SER A 228 54.15 2.86 12.09
N GLY A 229 54.48 3.91 12.84
CA GLY A 229 55.87 4.23 13.20
C GLY A 229 56.49 3.06 13.96
N GLU A 230 57.51 2.44 13.36
CA GLU A 230 58.39 1.49 14.02
C GLU A 230 59.04 2.15 15.24
N GLU A 231 58.90 1.52 16.41
CA GLU A 231 59.79 1.71 17.54
C GLU A 231 61.21 1.33 17.13
N HIS A 232 62.15 2.27 17.14
CA HIS A 232 63.57 2.05 17.46
C HIS A 232 64.24 3.34 17.91
#